data_AF-A0A9P5Q8W9-F1
#
_entry.id   AF-A0A9P5Q8W9-F1
#
_cell.length_a   1.000
_cell.length_b   1.000
_cell.length_c   1.000
_cell.angle_alpha   90.00
_cell.angle_beta   90.00
_cell.angle_gamma   90.00
#
_symmetry.space_group_name_H-M   'P 1'
#
loop_
_entity.id
_entity.type
_entity.pdbx_description
1 polymer ?
#
loop_
_entity_poly.entity_id
_entity_poly.type
_entity_poly.pdbx_seq_one_letter_code
_entity_poly.pdbx_strand_id
1 'polypeptide(L)'
;MTPALLDAAQVSLGSSLFLAASNIFSLAIFEDRLTTIFNGDGTRIFRNLFWFMMVLVMVIRQTLGFVFSRSTGWQIPELFFSDSMFECNLGLAPYLFALLTIQPLFPTSSEKSAFFWKLRRIHVLIVLCLLNVLPKTIVWWAGSGMLVGFFASITILFQRQRGHWGGKVKTSTFEKQMWENEAYEAVMQDEEDFSDSTMTGESVPSFKERKSVASGWTRLAYIFPTFLFILLILVGGNQIHTARTDVANDVLNASVEPKTPYLLTLVLMTAPRSRGATYIKETLTSYLNNFPDEGVDPLYSRIQIVVYTHFTDFPGYDEAKTYFNNIPKARKHVKWVRDEGFEKNQRKHLVTAIRKVGTVEDTVYLGVMEDDFPFCQDGWQEMLNIIYTANQKVPEHCGVFVGTGGSGLIFKRSVALTASFILEGDLQSVAQGLNAPPPDISLQNCLLGDHEYCSSCAGTMVTSRTLLQKHLGYNSSTSGGGYDKNQFQCGWRHPF
;
A
#
# COMPACT_ATOMS: atom_id res chain seq x y z
N MET A 1 24.08 12.58 -10.53
CA MET A 1 23.66 11.56 -9.54
C MET A 1 24.30 11.91 -8.22
N THR A 2 23.50 12.07 -7.15
CA THR A 2 24.02 12.42 -5.82
C THR A 2 24.61 11.17 -5.13
N PRO A 3 25.59 11.31 -4.22
CA PRO A 3 26.17 10.20 -3.47
C PRO A 3 25.13 9.35 -2.72
N ALA A 4 24.08 9.99 -2.18
CA ALA A 4 22.99 9.29 -1.49
C ALA A 4 22.18 8.36 -2.42
N LEU A 5 22.00 8.73 -3.69
CA LEU A 5 21.37 7.87 -4.71
C LEU A 5 22.24 6.66 -5.03
N LEU A 6 23.57 6.82 -5.00
CA LEU A 6 24.52 5.74 -5.23
C LEU A 6 24.56 4.75 -4.06
N ASP A 7 24.55 5.25 -2.82
CA ASP A 7 24.53 4.42 -1.61
C ASP A 7 23.20 3.65 -1.48
N ALA A 8 22.07 4.31 -1.74
CA ALA A 8 20.77 3.66 -1.79
C ALA A 8 20.71 2.59 -2.91
N ALA A 9 21.30 2.87 -4.08
CA ALA A 9 21.39 1.92 -5.17
C ALA A 9 22.30 0.72 -4.84
N GLN A 10 23.41 0.92 -4.12
CA GLN A 10 24.32 -0.16 -3.73
C GLN A 10 23.71 -1.10 -2.67
N VAL A 11 23.06 -0.54 -1.65
CA VAL A 11 22.33 -1.33 -0.64
C VAL A 11 21.15 -2.08 -1.28
N SER A 12 20.47 -1.45 -2.25
CA SER A 12 19.42 -2.08 -3.05
C SER A 12 19.94 -3.23 -3.93
N LEU A 13 21.12 -3.08 -4.53
CA LEU A 13 21.70 -4.12 -5.40
C LEU A 13 22.09 -5.37 -4.61
N GLY A 14 22.80 -5.21 -3.49
CA GLY A 14 23.25 -6.34 -2.67
C GLY A 14 22.08 -7.15 -2.11
N SER A 15 21.06 -6.46 -1.58
CA SER A 15 19.83 -7.10 -1.10
C SER A 15 19.06 -7.78 -2.24
N SER A 16 18.96 -7.15 -3.41
CA SER A 16 18.32 -7.74 -4.59
C SER A 16 19.02 -9.00 -5.08
N LEU A 17 20.35 -9.02 -5.14
CA LEU A 17 21.14 -10.19 -5.54
C LEU A 17 20.99 -11.34 -4.53
N PHE A 18 21.01 -11.03 -3.24
CA PHE A 18 20.79 -12.02 -2.19
C PHE A 18 19.39 -12.64 -2.27
N LEU A 19 18.36 -11.81 -2.48
CA LEU A 19 16.98 -12.28 -2.67
C LEU A 19 16.84 -13.12 -3.94
N ALA A 20 17.44 -12.70 -5.06
CA ALA A 20 17.45 -13.47 -6.30
C ALA A 20 18.12 -14.83 -6.11
N ALA A 21 19.28 -14.88 -5.45
CA ALA A 21 19.97 -16.12 -5.12
C ALA A 21 19.13 -17.02 -4.21
N SER A 22 18.49 -16.46 -3.17
CA SER A 22 17.57 -17.16 -2.27
C SER A 22 16.39 -17.78 -3.04
N ASN A 23 15.83 -17.04 -4.00
CA ASN A 23 14.71 -17.48 -4.82
C ASN A 23 15.11 -18.62 -5.77
N ILE A 24 16.25 -18.50 -6.46
CA ILE A 24 16.79 -19.56 -7.31
C ILE A 24 17.09 -20.81 -6.48
N PHE A 25 17.70 -20.65 -5.31
CA PHE A 25 18.00 -21.75 -4.41
C PHE A 25 16.73 -22.44 -3.89
N SER A 26 15.69 -21.67 -3.57
CA SER A 26 14.38 -22.21 -3.17
C SER A 26 13.77 -23.06 -4.29
N LEU A 27 13.78 -22.56 -5.54
CA LEU A 27 13.29 -23.31 -6.70
C LEU A 27 14.09 -24.60 -6.93
N ALA A 28 15.41 -24.55 -6.81
CA ALA A 28 16.28 -25.73 -6.96
C ALA A 28 15.96 -26.81 -5.91
N ILE A 29 15.72 -26.42 -4.65
CA ILE A 29 15.30 -27.36 -3.59
C ILE A 29 13.93 -27.98 -3.92
N PHE A 30 12.99 -27.20 -4.46
CA PHE A 30 11.68 -27.73 -4.88
C PHE A 30 11.80 -28.72 -6.04
N GLU A 31 12.61 -28.39 -7.05
CA GLU A 31 12.85 -29.24 -8.21
C GLU A 31 13.54 -30.55 -7.82
N ASP A 32 14.57 -30.51 -6.99
CA ASP A 32 15.28 -31.69 -6.47
C ASP A 32 14.29 -32.63 -5.75
N ARG A 33 13.42 -32.08 -4.91
CA ARG A 33 12.40 -32.86 -4.18
C ARG A 33 11.40 -33.53 -5.11
N LEU A 34 10.98 -32.87 -6.18
CA LEU A 34 10.08 -33.49 -7.15
C LEU A 34 10.80 -34.54 -8.00
N THR A 35 12.04 -34.29 -8.39
CA THR A 35 12.86 -35.20 -9.22
C THR A 35 13.16 -36.51 -8.51
N THR A 36 13.50 -36.43 -7.22
CA THR A 36 13.68 -37.60 -6.35
C THR A 36 12.41 -38.44 -6.20
N ILE A 37 11.23 -37.81 -6.13
CA ILE A 37 9.95 -38.52 -5.96
C ILE A 37 9.46 -39.14 -7.26
N PHE A 38 9.68 -38.46 -8.39
CA PHE A 38 9.20 -38.88 -9.70
C PHE A 38 10.27 -39.57 -10.56
N ASN A 39 11.31 -40.14 -9.94
CA ASN A 39 12.34 -40.98 -10.59
C ASN A 39 12.91 -40.37 -11.88
N GLY A 40 13.25 -39.07 -11.86
CA GLY A 40 13.87 -38.36 -12.99
C GLY A 40 12.92 -37.55 -13.88
N ASP A 41 11.60 -37.81 -13.85
CA ASP A 41 10.61 -36.98 -14.57
C ASP A 41 10.24 -35.68 -13.83
N GLY A 42 10.83 -35.43 -12.66
CA GLY A 42 10.46 -34.33 -11.78
C GLY A 42 10.64 -32.96 -12.40
N THR A 43 11.65 -32.70 -13.23
CA THR A 43 11.83 -31.41 -13.91
C THR A 43 10.64 -31.07 -14.80
N ARG A 44 10.10 -32.05 -15.57
CA ARG A 44 8.94 -31.82 -16.44
C ARG A 44 7.69 -31.55 -15.61
N ILE A 45 7.48 -32.33 -14.55
CA ILE A 45 6.34 -32.18 -13.64
C ILE A 45 6.42 -30.84 -12.91
N PHE A 46 7.59 -30.48 -12.38
CA PHE A 46 7.86 -29.21 -11.72
C PHE A 46 7.57 -28.04 -12.64
N ARG A 47 8.10 -28.06 -13.87
CA ARG A 47 7.83 -27.01 -14.87
C ARG A 47 6.34 -26.83 -15.13
N ASN A 48 5.62 -27.94 -15.34
CA ASN A 48 4.18 -27.89 -15.61
C ASN A 48 3.38 -27.40 -14.39
N LEU A 49 3.73 -27.89 -13.20
CA LEU A 49 3.13 -27.45 -11.94
C LEU A 49 3.37 -25.96 -11.73
N PHE A 50 4.62 -25.52 -11.86
CA PHE A 50 5.00 -24.11 -11.71
C PHE A 50 4.21 -23.20 -12.65
N TRP A 51 4.14 -23.54 -13.95
CA TRP A 51 3.33 -22.79 -14.92
C TRP A 51 1.85 -22.74 -14.55
N PHE A 52 1.27 -23.86 -14.15
CA PHE A 52 -0.13 -23.92 -13.72
C PHE A 52 -0.37 -23.03 -12.49
N MET A 53 0.52 -23.10 -11.50
CA MET A 53 0.45 -22.28 -10.29
C MET A 53 0.61 -20.80 -10.61
N MET A 54 1.50 -20.44 -11.56
CA MET A 54 1.64 -19.06 -12.01
C MET A 54 0.33 -18.49 -12.56
N VAL A 55 -0.31 -19.22 -13.48
CA VAL A 55 -1.59 -18.82 -14.08
C VAL A 55 -2.66 -18.70 -13.01
N LEU A 56 -2.78 -19.69 -12.11
CA LEU A 56 -3.80 -19.68 -11.06
C LEU A 56 -3.60 -18.51 -10.07
N VAL A 57 -2.36 -18.22 -9.68
CA VAL A 57 -2.03 -17.03 -8.86
C VAL A 57 -2.41 -15.75 -9.58
N MET A 58 -2.06 -15.61 -10.87
CA MET A 58 -2.43 -14.43 -11.64
C MET A 58 -3.95 -14.24 -11.69
N VAL A 59 -4.71 -15.30 -12.00
CA VAL A 59 -6.17 -15.26 -12.05
C VAL A 59 -6.76 -14.89 -10.69
N ILE A 60 -6.40 -15.60 -9.62
CA ILE A 60 -6.93 -15.33 -8.28
C ILE A 60 -6.62 -13.90 -7.86
N ARG A 61 -5.43 -13.38 -8.18
CA ARG A 61 -5.09 -12.00 -7.85
C ARG A 61 -5.92 -10.98 -8.60
N GLN A 62 -6.13 -11.16 -9.90
CA GLN A 62 -6.99 -10.25 -10.66
C GLN A 62 -8.43 -10.31 -10.14
N THR A 63 -8.93 -11.50 -9.80
CA THR A 63 -10.25 -11.67 -9.20
C THR A 63 -10.36 -11.01 -7.83
N LEU A 64 -9.40 -11.23 -6.92
CA LEU A 64 -9.38 -10.59 -5.61
C LEU A 64 -9.27 -9.07 -5.74
N GLY A 65 -8.37 -8.57 -6.58
CA GLY A 65 -8.24 -7.14 -6.87
C GLY A 65 -9.54 -6.53 -7.39
N PHE A 66 -10.23 -7.22 -8.31
CA PHE A 66 -11.53 -6.79 -8.82
C PHE A 66 -12.62 -6.81 -7.74
N VAL A 67 -12.74 -7.91 -6.99
CA VAL A 67 -13.75 -8.05 -5.93
C VAL A 67 -13.54 -6.98 -4.86
N PHE A 68 -12.32 -6.82 -4.35
CA PHE A 68 -12.04 -5.86 -3.27
C PHE A 68 -12.14 -4.41 -3.73
N SER A 69 -11.63 -4.06 -4.90
CA SER A 69 -11.80 -2.70 -5.45
C SER A 69 -13.28 -2.32 -5.59
N ARG A 70 -14.16 -3.29 -5.83
CA ARG A 70 -15.62 -3.10 -5.87
C ARG A 70 -16.30 -3.19 -4.50
N SER A 71 -15.86 -4.09 -3.61
CA SER A 71 -16.59 -4.42 -2.37
C SER A 71 -16.20 -3.56 -1.19
N THR A 72 -14.91 -3.30 -0.99
CA THR A 72 -14.41 -2.46 0.13
C THR A 72 -14.17 -1.01 -0.31
N GLY A 73 -14.28 -0.75 -1.61
CA GLY A 73 -13.77 0.49 -2.19
C GLY A 73 -12.28 0.68 -1.88
N TRP A 74 -11.81 1.92 -2.00
CA TRP A 74 -10.44 2.33 -1.65
C TRP A 74 -10.23 2.58 -0.15
N GLN A 75 -11.04 1.95 0.71
CA GLN A 75 -11.03 2.22 2.16
C GLN A 75 -9.93 1.49 2.93
N ILE A 76 -9.52 0.28 2.51
CA ILE A 76 -8.39 -0.45 3.11
C ILE A 76 -7.38 -0.98 2.07
N PRO A 77 -6.83 -0.11 1.23
CA PRO A 77 -5.95 -0.46 0.11
C PRO A 77 -4.53 -0.85 0.56
N GLU A 78 -4.14 -0.61 1.81
CA GLU A 78 -2.95 -1.21 2.42
C GLU A 78 -2.98 -2.74 2.36
N LEU A 79 -4.17 -3.32 2.27
CA LEU A 79 -4.35 -4.75 2.03
C LEU A 79 -4.13 -5.18 0.58
N PHE A 80 -3.91 -4.29 -0.40
CA PHE A 80 -3.88 -4.72 -1.82
C PHE A 80 -2.79 -4.04 -2.64
N PHE A 81 -2.44 -2.81 -2.29
CA PHE A 81 -1.39 -2.04 -2.92
C PHE A 81 -0.12 -2.13 -2.06
N SER A 82 0.71 -3.10 -2.40
CA SER A 82 2.10 -3.12 -1.97
C SER A 82 2.96 -2.47 -3.03
N ASP A 83 4.00 -1.75 -2.61
CA ASP A 83 5.02 -1.22 -3.52
C ASP A 83 5.70 -2.35 -4.31
N SER A 84 5.52 -3.62 -3.90
CA SER A 84 5.96 -4.80 -4.63
C SER A 84 5.30 -5.00 -6.00
N MET A 85 4.18 -4.32 -6.31
CA MET A 85 3.67 -4.29 -7.69
C MET A 85 4.64 -3.64 -8.68
N PHE A 86 5.54 -2.79 -8.19
CA PHE A 86 6.49 -2.06 -9.00
C PHE A 86 7.92 -2.65 -8.95
N GLU A 87 8.14 -3.75 -8.21
CA GLU A 87 9.46 -4.35 -8.06
C GLU A 87 9.64 -5.63 -8.89
N CYS A 88 10.60 -5.58 -9.81
CA CYS A 88 10.88 -6.66 -10.77
C CYS A 88 11.37 -7.98 -10.13
N ASN A 89 11.78 -7.98 -8.86
CA ASN A 89 12.44 -9.12 -8.21
C ASN A 89 11.60 -9.83 -7.12
N LEU A 90 10.53 -9.21 -6.62
CA LEU A 90 9.60 -9.83 -5.65
C LEU A 90 8.52 -10.70 -6.34
N GLY A 91 8.54 -10.73 -7.68
CA GLY A 91 7.53 -11.43 -8.50
C GLY A 91 7.41 -12.93 -8.23
N LEU A 92 8.46 -13.59 -7.72
CA LEU A 92 8.47 -15.03 -7.50
C LEU A 92 7.86 -15.47 -6.16
N ALA A 93 7.74 -14.57 -5.19
CA ALA A 93 7.30 -14.93 -3.84
C ALA A 93 5.96 -15.68 -3.81
N PRO A 94 4.89 -15.25 -4.52
CA PRO A 94 3.61 -15.97 -4.53
C PRO A 94 3.78 -17.44 -4.96
N TYR A 95 4.62 -17.69 -5.97
CA TYR A 95 4.82 -19.04 -6.49
C TYR A 95 5.61 -19.90 -5.51
N LEU A 96 6.62 -19.33 -4.85
CA LEU A 96 7.39 -20.01 -3.81
C LEU A 96 6.50 -20.38 -2.61
N PHE A 97 5.64 -19.46 -2.17
CA PHE A 97 4.68 -19.74 -1.09
C PHE A 97 3.61 -20.78 -1.51
N ALA A 98 3.23 -20.81 -2.78
CA ALA A 98 2.32 -21.83 -3.30
C ALA A 98 2.97 -23.23 -3.36
N LEU A 99 4.24 -23.30 -3.78
CA LEU A 99 5.01 -24.55 -3.75
C LEU A 99 5.27 -25.01 -2.31
N LEU A 100 5.50 -24.07 -1.39
CA LEU A 100 5.70 -24.34 0.03
C LEU A 100 4.48 -25.01 0.67
N THR A 101 3.26 -24.60 0.31
CA THR A 101 2.04 -25.23 0.83
C THR A 101 1.73 -26.59 0.19
N ILE A 102 2.18 -26.85 -1.04
CA ILE A 102 2.07 -28.17 -1.70
C ILE A 102 3.10 -29.15 -1.14
N GLN A 103 4.27 -28.67 -0.76
CA GLN A 103 5.42 -29.49 -0.37
C GLN A 103 5.13 -30.60 0.67
N PRO A 104 4.30 -30.39 1.71
CA PRO A 104 3.99 -31.41 2.72
C PRO A 104 3.29 -32.65 2.17
N LEU A 105 2.66 -32.57 0.99
CA LEU A 105 1.95 -33.69 0.37
C LEU A 105 2.89 -34.80 -0.14
N PHE A 106 4.14 -34.44 -0.34
CA PHE A 106 5.15 -35.29 -0.92
C PHE A 106 5.84 -36.13 0.16
N PRO A 107 5.89 -37.46 0.03
CA PRO A 107 6.52 -38.31 1.03
C PRO A 107 7.98 -37.90 1.22
N THR A 108 8.42 -37.82 2.48
CA THR A 108 9.83 -37.64 2.81
C THR A 108 10.50 -39.00 2.78
N SER A 109 11.54 -39.19 1.97
CA SER A 109 12.36 -40.40 2.04
C SER A 109 12.88 -40.52 3.48
N SER A 110 12.66 -41.68 4.12
CA SER A 110 13.11 -41.95 5.49
C SER A 110 14.61 -42.26 5.56
N GLU A 111 15.42 -41.53 4.79
CA GLU A 111 16.87 -41.68 4.88
C GLU A 111 17.32 -41.19 6.27
N LYS A 112 17.96 -42.10 7.01
CA LYS A 112 18.56 -41.88 8.32
C LYS A 112 19.74 -40.91 8.21
N SER A 113 19.48 -39.63 7.95
CA SER A 113 20.55 -38.61 7.92
C SER A 113 20.93 -38.16 9.34
N ALA A 114 22.23 -37.88 9.52
CA ALA A 114 22.85 -37.59 10.81
C ALA A 114 22.27 -36.32 11.48
N PHE A 115 22.26 -36.35 12.82
CA PHE A 115 21.51 -35.50 13.75
C PHE A 115 21.63 -33.97 13.54
N PHE A 116 22.72 -33.45 12.97
CA PHE A 116 22.90 -32.00 12.70
C PHE A 116 22.27 -31.51 11.38
N TRP A 117 21.90 -32.41 10.48
CA TRP A 117 21.11 -32.10 9.25
C TRP A 117 19.60 -32.29 9.46
N LYS A 118 19.14 -32.44 10.70
CA LYS A 118 17.72 -32.58 11.07
C LYS A 118 16.90 -31.30 10.92
N LEU A 119 17.48 -30.19 10.46
CA LEU A 119 16.67 -29.06 10.00
C LEU A 119 15.90 -29.54 8.77
N ARG A 120 14.65 -30.00 8.98
CA ARG A 120 13.84 -30.55 7.88
C ARG A 120 13.85 -29.51 6.77
N ARG A 121 14.16 -29.90 5.52
CA ARG A 121 14.28 -29.02 4.34
C ARG A 121 13.13 -28.00 4.22
N ILE A 122 11.94 -28.35 4.70
CA ILE A 122 10.79 -27.45 4.80
C ILE A 122 11.05 -26.18 5.64
N HIS A 123 11.79 -26.26 6.75
CA HIS A 123 12.14 -25.09 7.56
C HIS A 123 13.10 -24.17 6.82
N VAL A 124 14.08 -24.73 6.08
CA VAL A 124 14.98 -23.95 5.21
C VAL A 124 14.13 -23.18 4.19
N LEU A 125 13.19 -23.85 3.54
CA LEU A 125 12.29 -23.22 2.57
C LEU A 125 11.37 -22.17 3.20
N ILE A 126 10.83 -22.41 4.40
CA ILE A 126 10.05 -21.41 5.14
C ILE A 126 10.92 -20.16 5.36
N VAL A 127 12.15 -20.32 5.84
CA VAL A 127 13.07 -19.21 6.07
C VAL A 127 13.36 -18.47 4.75
N LEU A 128 13.73 -19.19 3.69
CA LEU A 128 14.03 -18.58 2.38
C LEU A 128 12.80 -17.85 1.77
N CYS A 129 11.60 -18.41 1.92
CA CYS A 129 10.37 -17.74 1.52
C CYS A 129 10.09 -16.49 2.38
N LEU A 130 10.33 -16.55 3.69
CA LEU A 130 10.17 -15.40 4.59
C LEU A 130 11.21 -14.30 4.33
N LEU A 131 12.40 -14.62 3.82
CA LEU A 131 13.36 -13.62 3.36
C LEU A 131 12.76 -12.71 2.27
N ASN A 132 11.84 -13.21 1.44
CA ASN A 132 11.14 -12.37 0.45
C ASN A 132 10.18 -11.36 1.08
N VAL A 133 9.81 -11.55 2.36
CA VAL A 133 8.88 -10.69 3.10
C VAL A 133 9.61 -9.62 3.91
N LEU A 134 10.90 -9.81 4.21
CA LEU A 134 11.69 -8.85 4.99
C LEU A 134 11.78 -7.45 4.38
N PRO A 135 11.95 -7.27 3.06
CA PRO A 135 12.14 -5.93 2.50
C PRO A 135 10.87 -5.10 2.58
N LYS A 136 9.71 -5.73 2.36
CA LYS A 136 8.42 -5.05 2.21
C LYS A 136 7.25 -5.97 2.55
N THR A 137 6.11 -5.36 2.89
CA THR A 137 4.87 -6.09 3.09
C THR A 137 4.38 -6.74 1.80
N ILE A 138 4.45 -8.07 1.75
CA ILE A 138 3.94 -8.86 0.64
C ILE A 138 2.87 -9.85 1.09
N VAL A 139 2.14 -9.55 2.17
CA VAL A 139 1.15 -10.49 2.75
C VAL A 139 0.15 -10.99 1.74
N TRP A 140 -0.37 -10.12 0.91
CA TRP A 140 -1.37 -10.51 -0.09
C TRP A 140 -0.75 -11.17 -1.30
N TRP A 141 0.48 -10.79 -1.63
CA TRP A 141 1.29 -11.45 -2.65
C TRP A 141 1.58 -12.90 -2.24
N ALA A 142 2.23 -13.10 -1.10
CA ALA A 142 2.50 -14.41 -0.53
C ALA A 142 1.21 -15.18 -0.21
N GLY A 143 0.22 -14.52 0.36
CA GLY A 143 -1.08 -15.08 0.74
C GLY A 143 -1.89 -15.59 -0.44
N SER A 144 -1.90 -14.88 -1.58
CA SER A 144 -2.50 -15.39 -2.82
C SER A 144 -1.82 -16.68 -3.29
N GLY A 145 -0.49 -16.73 -3.20
CA GLY A 145 0.31 -17.94 -3.41
C GLY A 145 -0.10 -19.09 -2.49
N MET A 146 -0.19 -18.81 -1.18
CA MET A 146 -0.58 -19.80 -0.19
C MET A 146 -1.99 -20.36 -0.44
N LEU A 147 -2.96 -19.51 -0.79
CA LEU A 147 -4.33 -19.92 -1.12
C LEU A 147 -4.35 -20.84 -2.34
N VAL A 148 -3.66 -20.43 -3.41
CA VAL A 148 -3.50 -21.21 -4.63
C VAL A 148 -2.89 -22.57 -4.33
N GLY A 149 -1.79 -22.61 -3.56
CA GLY A 149 -1.13 -23.85 -3.19
C GLY A 149 -1.96 -24.71 -2.23
N PHE A 150 -2.80 -24.13 -1.37
CA PHE A 150 -3.75 -24.87 -0.54
C PHE A 150 -4.82 -25.58 -1.39
N PHE A 151 -5.46 -24.88 -2.34
CA PHE A 151 -6.43 -25.49 -3.25
C PHE A 151 -5.81 -26.49 -4.22
N ALA A 152 -4.61 -26.20 -4.72
CA ALA A 152 -3.82 -27.14 -5.51
C ALA A 152 -3.53 -28.41 -4.70
N SER A 153 -3.21 -28.27 -3.41
CA SER A 153 -2.96 -29.40 -2.50
C SER A 153 -4.19 -30.28 -2.32
N ILE A 154 -5.37 -29.68 -2.12
CA ILE A 154 -6.64 -30.42 -2.03
C ILE A 154 -6.93 -31.16 -3.34
N THR A 155 -6.74 -30.47 -4.47
CA THR A 155 -6.98 -31.05 -5.80
C THR A 155 -6.06 -32.23 -6.05
N ILE A 156 -4.78 -32.08 -5.72
CA ILE A 156 -3.77 -33.12 -5.78
C ILE A 156 -4.15 -34.33 -4.91
N LEU A 157 -4.52 -34.11 -3.65
CA LEU A 157 -4.96 -35.17 -2.74
C LEU A 157 -6.16 -35.93 -3.31
N PHE A 158 -7.13 -35.20 -3.84
CA PHE A 158 -8.34 -35.77 -4.42
C PHE A 158 -8.06 -36.57 -5.70
N GLN A 159 -7.24 -36.03 -6.61
CA GLN A 159 -6.86 -36.76 -7.82
C GLN A 159 -6.03 -38.01 -7.49
N ARG A 160 -5.23 -37.96 -6.42
CA ARG A 160 -4.47 -39.11 -5.91
C ARG A 160 -5.39 -40.18 -5.32
N GLN A 161 -6.40 -39.80 -4.55
CA GLN A 161 -7.42 -40.72 -4.04
C GLN A 161 -8.20 -41.41 -5.16
N ARG A 162 -8.44 -40.72 -6.28
CA ARG A 162 -9.09 -41.29 -7.47
C ARG A 162 -8.15 -42.13 -8.36
N GLY A 163 -6.87 -42.21 -8.03
CA GLY A 163 -5.88 -42.92 -8.86
C GLY A 163 -5.61 -42.28 -10.23
N HIS A 164 -6.10 -41.06 -10.47
CA HIS A 164 -5.86 -40.32 -11.72
C HIS A 164 -4.52 -39.59 -11.70
N TRP A 165 -4.01 -39.27 -10.52
CA TRP A 165 -2.73 -38.62 -10.35
C TRP A 165 -1.62 -39.64 -10.11
N GLY A 166 -0.64 -39.68 -11.01
CA GLY A 166 0.51 -40.58 -10.93
C GLY A 166 0.49 -41.74 -11.92
N GLY A 167 0.23 -41.48 -13.21
CA GLY A 167 0.41 -42.49 -14.26
C GLY A 167 1.77 -43.17 -14.15
N LYS A 168 1.82 -44.50 -14.02
CA LYS A 168 3.03 -45.32 -13.79
C LYS A 168 4.04 -44.75 -12.78
N VAL A 169 3.64 -43.86 -11.88
CA VAL A 169 4.47 -43.52 -10.73
C VAL A 169 4.45 -44.80 -9.93
N LYS A 170 5.55 -45.56 -9.99
CA LYS A 170 5.74 -46.69 -9.07
C LYS A 170 5.45 -46.08 -7.71
N THR A 171 4.32 -46.46 -7.10
CA THR A 171 4.07 -46.20 -5.69
C THR A 171 5.39 -46.54 -5.04
N SER A 172 6.05 -45.53 -4.46
CA SER A 172 7.42 -45.74 -4.00
C SER A 172 7.39 -47.02 -3.16
N THR A 173 8.42 -47.86 -3.25
CA THR A 173 8.45 -49.11 -2.46
C THR A 173 8.09 -48.85 -1.00
N PHE A 174 8.39 -47.64 -0.51
CA PHE A 174 7.90 -47.08 0.75
C PHE A 174 6.38 -46.90 0.85
N GLU A 175 5.72 -46.21 -0.09
CA GLU A 175 4.25 -46.14 -0.07
C GLU A 175 3.64 -47.53 -0.22
N LYS A 176 4.14 -48.35 -1.13
CA LYS A 176 3.65 -49.73 -1.25
C LYS A 176 3.81 -50.50 0.08
N GLN A 177 4.96 -50.39 0.74
CA GLN A 177 5.20 -50.97 2.07
C GLN A 177 4.33 -50.35 3.17
N MET A 178 4.06 -49.05 3.13
CA MET A 178 3.22 -48.38 4.12
C MET A 178 1.76 -48.83 3.96
N TRP A 179 1.26 -48.92 2.73
CA TRP A 179 -0.05 -49.46 2.43
C TRP A 179 -0.14 -50.96 2.72
N GLU A 180 0.92 -51.73 2.43
CA GLU A 180 1.01 -53.15 2.78
C GLU A 180 1.09 -53.36 4.29
N ASN A 181 1.81 -52.51 5.04
CA ASN A 181 1.90 -52.55 6.50
C ASN A 181 0.61 -52.09 7.18
N GLU A 182 -0.02 -51.00 6.72
CA GLU A 182 -1.32 -50.56 7.23
C GLU A 182 -2.41 -51.57 6.91
N ALA A 183 -2.36 -52.20 5.72
CA ALA A 183 -3.26 -53.30 5.38
C ALA A 183 -3.01 -54.53 6.25
N TYR A 184 -1.74 -54.83 6.56
CA TYR A 184 -1.37 -55.94 7.44
C TYR A 184 -1.78 -55.70 8.90
N GLU A 185 -1.53 -54.51 9.44
CA GLU A 185 -2.00 -54.11 10.77
C GLU A 185 -3.53 -54.13 10.86
N ALA A 186 -4.23 -53.66 9.83
CA ALA A 186 -5.69 -53.74 9.76
C ALA A 186 -6.21 -55.19 9.74
N VAL A 187 -5.54 -56.10 9.02
CA VAL A 187 -5.90 -57.53 9.00
C VAL A 187 -5.63 -58.18 10.36
N MET A 188 -4.51 -57.85 11.01
CA MET A 188 -4.20 -58.32 12.36
C MET A 188 -5.24 -57.84 13.39
N GLN A 189 -5.68 -56.58 13.28
CA GLN A 189 -6.71 -56.03 14.15
C GLN A 189 -8.08 -56.69 13.91
N ASP A 190 -8.43 -56.94 12.64
CA ASP A 190 -9.67 -57.63 12.30
C ASP A 190 -9.64 -59.10 12.78
N GLU A 191 -8.49 -59.79 12.80
CA GLU A 191 -8.37 -61.15 13.38
C GLU A 191 -8.50 -61.17 14.91
N GLU A 192 -7.99 -60.15 15.61
CA GLU A 192 -8.17 -60.00 17.06
C GLU A 192 -9.65 -59.70 17.41
N ASP A 193 -10.33 -58.82 16.65
CA ASP A 193 -11.75 -58.50 16.86
C ASP A 193 -12.70 -59.65 16.43
N PHE A 194 -12.29 -60.48 15.46
CA PHE A 194 -13.05 -61.66 15.02
C PHE A 194 -12.97 -62.82 16.03
N SER A 195 -11.92 -62.88 16.85
CA SER A 195 -11.79 -63.88 17.92
C SER A 195 -12.82 -63.69 19.05
N ASP A 196 -13.36 -62.48 19.23
CA ASP A 196 -14.27 -62.15 20.35
C ASP A 196 -15.76 -62.07 19.97
N SER A 197 -16.11 -62.19 18.69
CA SER A 197 -17.49 -61.99 18.21
C SER A 197 -18.11 -63.25 17.60
N THR A 198 -18.47 -64.21 18.45
CA THR A 198 -19.29 -65.36 18.04
C THR A 198 -20.77 -64.98 17.94
N MET A 199 -21.36 -65.19 16.75
CA MET A 199 -22.80 -65.33 16.47
C MET A 199 -23.74 -64.12 16.64
N THR A 200 -23.72 -63.18 15.69
CA THR A 200 -24.97 -62.57 15.15
C THR A 200 -24.78 -62.22 13.68
N GLY A 201 -25.60 -62.80 12.80
CA GLY A 201 -25.50 -62.66 11.34
C GLY A 201 -26.11 -61.38 10.81
N GLU A 202 -25.39 -60.27 10.89
CA GLU A 202 -25.72 -59.05 10.17
C GLU A 202 -24.74 -58.80 9.01
N SER A 203 -25.28 -58.42 7.86
CA SER A 203 -24.54 -58.17 6.62
C SER A 203 -23.51 -57.06 6.80
N VAL A 204 -22.23 -57.41 6.74
CA VAL A 204 -21.09 -56.50 6.86
C VAL A 204 -21.15 -55.45 5.74
N PRO A 205 -21.33 -54.15 6.05
CA PRO A 205 -21.26 -53.11 5.05
C PRO A 205 -19.80 -52.98 4.55
N SER A 206 -19.65 -52.72 3.25
CA SER A 206 -18.40 -52.43 2.54
C SER A 206 -17.40 -51.59 3.37
N PHE A 207 -16.49 -52.27 4.08
CA PHE A 207 -15.53 -51.67 5.02
C PHE A 207 -14.38 -50.93 4.30
N LYS A 208 -14.18 -51.22 3.01
CA LYS A 208 -13.09 -50.63 2.20
C LYS A 208 -13.24 -49.14 1.92
N GLU A 209 -14.43 -48.56 2.04
CA GLU A 209 -14.65 -47.15 1.65
C GLU A 209 -14.37 -46.15 2.79
N ARG A 210 -14.51 -46.55 4.07
CA ARG A 210 -14.31 -45.64 5.21
C ARG A 210 -12.84 -45.35 5.55
N LYS A 211 -11.91 -46.31 5.36
CA LYS A 211 -10.49 -46.12 5.75
C LYS A 211 -9.72 -45.16 4.82
N SER A 212 -10.10 -45.05 3.54
CA SER A 212 -9.47 -44.12 2.57
C SER A 212 -9.67 -42.64 2.93
N VAL A 213 -10.82 -42.30 3.51
CA VAL A 213 -11.16 -40.92 3.89
C VAL A 213 -10.30 -40.46 5.07
N ALA A 214 -10.07 -41.32 6.06
CA ALA A 214 -9.30 -40.97 7.27
C ALA A 214 -7.85 -40.56 6.98
N SER A 215 -7.17 -41.24 6.04
CA SER A 215 -5.77 -40.95 5.66
C SER A 215 -5.60 -39.56 5.01
N GLY A 216 -6.61 -39.09 4.26
CA GLY A 216 -6.59 -37.76 3.65
C GLY A 216 -6.63 -36.62 4.68
N TRP A 217 -7.42 -36.80 5.75
CA TRP A 217 -7.54 -35.83 6.84
C TRP A 217 -6.24 -35.65 7.61
N THR A 218 -5.49 -36.73 7.84
CA THR A 218 -4.19 -36.67 8.54
C THR A 218 -3.18 -35.80 7.78
N ARG A 219 -3.18 -35.84 6.45
CA ARG A 219 -2.28 -34.99 5.63
C ARG A 219 -2.73 -33.53 5.62
N LEU A 220 -4.04 -33.28 5.54
CA LEU A 220 -4.59 -31.93 5.68
C LEU A 220 -4.29 -31.33 7.06
N ALA A 221 -4.26 -32.15 8.10
CA ALA A 221 -3.92 -31.73 9.46
C ALA A 221 -2.47 -31.19 9.59
N TYR A 222 -1.57 -31.47 8.64
CA TYR A 222 -0.23 -30.85 8.60
C TYR A 222 -0.19 -29.57 7.75
N ILE A 223 -0.98 -29.51 6.68
CA ILE A 223 -1.03 -28.36 5.77
C ILE A 223 -1.70 -27.17 6.44
N PHE A 224 -2.84 -27.41 7.12
CA PHE A 224 -3.63 -26.32 7.70
C PHE A 224 -2.88 -25.53 8.79
N PRO A 225 -2.22 -26.16 9.78
CA PRO A 225 -1.43 -25.42 10.77
C PRO A 225 -0.23 -24.69 10.15
N THR A 226 0.44 -25.28 9.16
CA THR A 226 1.56 -24.63 8.46
C THR A 226 1.08 -23.40 7.71
N PHE A 227 -0.06 -23.51 7.00
CA PHE A 227 -0.71 -22.38 6.34
C PHE A 227 -1.07 -21.29 7.34
N LEU A 228 -1.74 -21.63 8.45
CA LEU A 228 -2.15 -20.66 9.46
C LEU A 228 -0.94 -19.97 10.12
N PHE A 229 0.09 -20.74 10.45
CA PHE A 229 1.33 -20.21 11.05
C PHE A 229 2.04 -19.21 10.13
N ILE A 230 2.22 -19.57 8.86
CA ILE A 230 2.83 -18.66 7.89
C ILE A 230 1.94 -17.43 7.67
N LEU A 231 0.62 -17.60 7.59
CA LEU A 231 -0.30 -16.48 7.44
C LEU A 231 -0.21 -15.53 8.64
N LEU A 232 -0.11 -16.04 9.86
CA LEU A 232 0.09 -15.22 11.06
C LEU A 232 1.40 -14.45 11.02
N ILE A 233 2.50 -15.07 10.59
CA ILE A 233 3.78 -14.37 10.40
C ILE A 233 3.65 -13.26 9.35
N LEU A 234 3.02 -13.57 8.22
CA LEU A 234 2.78 -12.59 7.16
C LEU A 234 1.97 -11.42 7.71
N VAL A 235 0.81 -11.67 8.30
CA VAL A 235 -0.08 -10.64 8.88
C VAL A 235 0.65 -9.83 9.95
N GLY A 236 1.36 -10.48 10.89
CA GLY A 236 2.15 -9.80 11.91
C GLY A 236 3.27 -8.93 11.31
N GLY A 237 3.98 -9.45 10.30
CA GLY A 237 4.96 -8.68 9.54
C GLY A 237 4.33 -7.47 8.84
N ASN A 238 3.13 -7.62 8.26
CA ASN A 238 2.38 -6.49 7.69
C ASN A 238 2.16 -5.43 8.74
N GLN A 239 1.58 -5.82 9.87
CA GLN A 239 1.25 -4.89 10.94
C GLN A 239 2.49 -4.13 11.42
N ILE A 240 3.63 -4.80 11.56
CA ILE A 240 4.90 -4.15 11.96
C ILE A 240 5.38 -3.16 10.89
N HIS A 241 5.32 -3.52 9.62
CA HIS A 241 5.79 -2.65 8.53
C HIS A 241 4.82 -1.52 8.17
N THR A 242 3.52 -1.72 8.37
CA THR A 242 2.50 -0.68 8.18
C THR A 242 2.31 0.17 9.43
N ALA A 243 2.73 -0.31 10.60
CA ALA A 243 2.78 0.49 11.81
C ALA A 243 3.75 1.65 11.60
N ARG A 244 3.20 2.84 11.44
CA ARG A 244 3.95 4.08 11.45
C ARG A 244 3.77 4.72 12.80
N THR A 245 4.89 5.01 13.44
CA THR A 245 4.88 5.90 14.59
C THR A 245 4.76 7.31 14.06
N ASP A 246 3.75 8.03 14.51
CA ASP A 246 3.61 9.44 14.23
C ASP A 246 4.85 10.20 14.69
N VAL A 247 5.33 11.12 13.85
CA VAL A 247 6.42 12.00 14.24
C VAL A 247 5.90 12.89 15.36
N ALA A 248 6.61 12.87 16.49
CA ALA A 248 6.29 13.76 17.59
C ALA A 248 6.56 15.21 17.17
N ASN A 249 5.68 16.12 17.58
CA ASN A 249 5.69 17.50 17.12
C ASN A 249 6.93 18.29 17.59
N ASP A 250 7.55 17.88 18.71
CA ASP A 250 8.83 18.39 19.19
C ASP A 250 10.00 18.01 18.27
N VAL A 251 10.03 16.75 17.79
CA VAL A 251 11.01 16.28 16.82
C VAL A 251 10.87 17.04 15.51
N LEU A 252 9.64 17.19 15.01
CA LEU A 252 9.38 17.96 13.79
C LEU A 252 9.82 19.43 13.95
N ASN A 253 9.48 20.05 15.08
CA ASN A 253 9.83 21.43 15.39
C ASN A 253 11.36 21.65 15.41
N ALA A 254 12.11 20.73 16.01
CA ALA A 254 13.56 20.82 16.10
C ALA A 254 14.28 20.48 14.79
N SER A 255 13.71 19.59 13.97
CA SER A 255 14.40 19.02 12.81
C SER A 255 14.21 19.82 11.52
N VAL A 256 13.09 20.53 11.36
CA VAL A 256 12.75 21.21 10.10
C VAL A 256 12.88 22.72 10.25
N GLU A 257 14.01 23.25 9.79
CA GLU A 257 14.33 24.69 9.74
C GLU A 257 13.89 25.44 11.01
N PRO A 258 14.42 25.10 12.19
CA PRO A 258 13.92 25.56 13.48
C PRO A 258 14.02 27.08 13.69
N LYS A 259 14.84 27.76 12.87
CA LYS A 259 15.02 29.21 12.93
C LYS A 259 13.93 29.98 12.19
N THR A 260 13.22 29.33 11.27
CA THR A 260 12.15 29.97 10.49
C THR A 260 10.87 30.05 11.33
N PRO A 261 10.26 31.23 11.50
CA PRO A 261 9.14 31.44 12.41
C PRO A 261 7.98 30.47 12.18
N TYR A 262 7.55 30.33 10.93
CA TYR A 262 6.49 29.39 10.57
C TYR A 262 7.08 28.17 9.87
N LEU A 263 6.71 26.99 10.36
CA LEU A 263 6.94 25.75 9.63
C LEU A 263 5.99 25.68 8.43
N LEU A 264 4.71 25.98 8.67
CA LEU A 264 3.66 25.81 7.68
C LEU A 264 2.72 27.00 7.67
N THR A 265 2.59 27.61 6.50
CA THR A 265 1.55 28.60 6.19
C THR A 265 0.67 28.04 5.10
N LEU A 266 -0.61 27.81 5.42
CA LEU A 266 -1.59 27.29 4.48
C LEU A 266 -2.40 28.43 3.92
N VAL A 267 -2.53 28.53 2.61
CA VAL A 267 -3.35 29.52 1.92
C VAL A 267 -4.64 28.85 1.50
N LEU A 268 -5.71 29.15 2.22
CA LEU A 268 -7.05 28.66 1.89
C LEU A 268 -7.70 29.62 0.90
N MET A 269 -7.70 29.21 -0.36
CA MET A 269 -8.25 29.95 -1.49
C MET A 269 -9.76 29.84 -1.49
N THR A 270 -10.47 30.97 -1.55
CA THR A 270 -11.93 30.98 -1.58
C THR A 270 -12.50 32.02 -2.54
N ALA A 271 -13.57 31.63 -3.23
CA ALA A 271 -14.23 32.42 -4.26
C ALA A 271 -15.77 32.19 -4.23
N PRO A 272 -16.58 33.18 -4.67
CA PRO A 272 -18.02 33.00 -4.82
C PRO A 272 -18.36 31.87 -5.82
N ARG A 273 -19.04 30.82 -5.33
CA ARG A 273 -19.54 29.71 -6.16
C ARG A 273 -20.93 30.00 -6.72
N SER A 274 -21.34 29.22 -7.72
CA SER A 274 -22.73 29.21 -8.19
C SER A 274 -23.69 28.86 -7.04
N ARG A 275 -24.87 29.50 -7.02
CA ARG A 275 -25.93 29.26 -6.02
C ARG A 275 -25.54 29.61 -4.56
N GLY A 276 -24.48 30.39 -4.36
CA GLY A 276 -24.09 30.86 -3.02
C GLY A 276 -23.51 29.79 -2.10
N ALA A 277 -23.13 28.62 -2.64
CA ALA A 277 -22.49 27.57 -1.85
C ALA A 277 -21.15 28.07 -1.27
N THR A 278 -20.93 27.82 0.01
CA THR A 278 -19.69 28.12 0.73
C THR A 278 -19.33 26.93 1.60
N TYR A 279 -18.06 26.54 1.60
CA TYR A 279 -17.53 25.43 2.40
C TYR A 279 -16.41 25.89 3.34
N ILE A 280 -16.18 27.21 3.43
CA ILE A 280 -15.10 27.80 4.25
C ILE A 280 -15.23 27.34 5.70
N LYS A 281 -16.45 27.30 6.26
CA LYS A 281 -16.69 26.94 7.66
C LYS A 281 -16.33 25.48 7.93
N GLU A 282 -16.82 24.56 7.10
CA GLU A 282 -16.58 23.12 7.20
C GLU A 282 -15.09 22.80 7.03
N THR A 283 -14.47 23.37 5.98
CA THR A 283 -13.05 23.15 5.68
C THR A 283 -12.17 23.74 6.78
N LEU A 284 -12.34 25.02 7.13
CA LEU A 284 -11.48 25.65 8.14
C LEU A 284 -11.64 25.03 9.53
N THR A 285 -12.85 24.59 9.90
CA THR A 285 -13.08 23.84 11.15
C THR A 285 -12.29 22.53 11.16
N SER A 286 -12.26 21.79 10.04
CA SER A 286 -11.46 20.57 9.92
C SER A 286 -9.96 20.82 10.15
N TYR A 287 -9.43 21.94 9.69
CA TYR A 287 -8.02 22.29 9.91
C TYR A 287 -7.78 22.69 11.38
N LEU A 288 -8.61 23.58 11.92
CA LEU A 288 -8.47 24.06 13.30
C LEU A 288 -8.62 22.95 14.36
N ASN A 289 -9.43 21.92 14.08
CA ASN A 289 -9.56 20.76 14.95
C ASN A 289 -8.24 19.96 15.06
N ASN A 290 -7.38 20.03 14.05
CA ASN A 290 -6.07 19.36 14.02
C ASN A 290 -4.91 20.27 14.41
N PHE A 291 -5.13 21.58 14.49
CA PHE A 291 -4.07 22.50 14.85
C PHE A 291 -3.69 22.34 16.33
N PRO A 292 -2.43 22.60 16.69
CA PRO A 292 -1.96 22.57 18.07
C PRO A 292 -2.75 23.49 19.01
N ASP A 293 -2.87 23.09 20.28
CA ASP A 293 -3.40 23.94 21.35
C ASP A 293 -2.28 24.69 22.09
N GLU A 294 -2.63 25.84 22.67
CA GLU A 294 -1.67 26.71 23.37
C GLU A 294 -1.05 26.01 24.59
N GLY A 295 0.27 26.08 24.72
CA GLY A 295 1.00 25.54 25.87
C GLY A 295 1.11 24.01 25.91
N VAL A 296 0.51 23.30 24.96
CA VAL A 296 0.59 21.83 24.85
C VAL A 296 1.62 21.43 23.80
N ASP A 297 1.66 22.13 22.67
CA ASP A 297 2.34 21.67 21.48
C ASP A 297 3.38 22.69 20.97
N PRO A 298 4.64 22.29 20.72
CA PRO A 298 5.69 23.19 20.24
C PRO A 298 5.41 23.79 18.85
N LEU A 299 4.52 23.19 18.05
CA LEU A 299 4.12 23.72 16.76
C LEU A 299 3.07 24.83 16.84
N TYR A 300 2.53 25.13 18.04
CA TYR A 300 1.51 26.15 18.25
C TYR A 300 1.84 27.51 17.64
N SER A 301 3.09 27.93 17.73
CA SER A 301 3.54 29.21 17.16
C SER A 301 3.95 29.13 15.69
N ARG A 302 4.09 27.93 15.12
CA ARG A 302 4.72 27.68 13.82
C ARG A 302 3.74 27.29 12.71
N ILE A 303 2.45 27.21 13.02
CA ILE A 303 1.42 26.82 12.06
C ILE A 303 0.36 27.91 11.98
N GLN A 304 0.03 28.30 10.75
CA GLN A 304 -1.03 29.26 10.46
C GLN A 304 -1.75 28.94 9.14
N ILE A 305 -2.94 29.50 9.00
CA ILE A 305 -3.75 29.45 7.79
C ILE A 305 -4.20 30.87 7.42
N VAL A 306 -3.99 31.24 6.17
CA VAL A 306 -4.42 32.51 5.59
C VAL A 306 -5.61 32.22 4.68
N VAL A 307 -6.79 32.67 5.07
CA VAL A 307 -7.98 32.62 4.21
C VAL A 307 -7.90 33.80 3.26
N TYR A 308 -7.76 33.50 1.97
CA TYR A 308 -7.53 34.49 0.94
C TYR A 308 -8.67 34.54 -0.07
N THR A 309 -9.13 35.76 -0.35
CA THR A 309 -10.06 36.03 -1.44
C THR A 309 -9.67 37.33 -2.17
N HIS A 310 -9.96 37.43 -3.46
CA HIS A 310 -9.82 38.69 -4.21
C HIS A 310 -11.17 39.25 -4.66
N PHE A 311 -12.25 38.72 -4.08
CA PHE A 311 -13.61 39.14 -4.36
C PHE A 311 -14.04 40.14 -3.29
N THR A 312 -14.34 41.38 -3.73
CA THR A 312 -14.79 42.46 -2.83
C THR A 312 -16.14 42.12 -2.21
N ASP A 313 -17.09 41.67 -3.03
CA ASP A 313 -18.41 41.23 -2.60
C ASP A 313 -18.45 39.69 -2.49
N PHE A 314 -18.31 39.19 -1.26
CA PHE A 314 -18.39 37.77 -0.98
C PHE A 314 -18.95 37.51 0.43
N PRO A 315 -20.29 37.44 0.57
CA PRO A 315 -20.95 37.28 1.87
C PRO A 315 -20.49 36.03 2.64
N GLY A 316 -20.24 34.92 1.93
CA GLY A 316 -19.75 33.67 2.55
C GLY A 316 -18.41 33.83 3.28
N TYR A 317 -17.51 34.69 2.77
CA TYR A 317 -16.27 35.04 3.44
C TYR A 317 -16.51 35.91 4.68
N ASP A 318 -17.39 36.91 4.59
CA ASP A 318 -17.69 37.81 5.72
C ASP A 318 -18.38 37.07 6.88
N GLU A 319 -19.30 36.17 6.56
CA GLU A 319 -19.94 35.30 7.54
C GLU A 319 -18.93 34.36 8.22
N ALA A 320 -18.05 33.72 7.44
CA ALA A 320 -17.03 32.84 7.99
C ALA A 320 -16.05 33.61 8.88
N LYS A 321 -15.59 34.79 8.43
CA LYS A 321 -14.73 35.68 9.21
C LYS A 321 -15.38 36.08 10.53
N THR A 322 -16.64 36.48 10.49
CA THR A 322 -17.40 36.84 11.70
C THR A 322 -17.53 35.67 12.66
N TYR A 323 -17.84 34.47 12.15
CA TYR A 323 -17.94 33.25 12.94
C TYR A 323 -16.62 32.91 13.64
N PHE A 324 -15.50 32.85 12.91
CA PHE A 324 -14.20 32.45 13.46
C PHE A 324 -13.53 33.52 14.33
N ASN A 325 -13.88 34.81 14.17
CA ASN A 325 -13.41 35.85 15.09
C ASN A 325 -13.86 35.63 16.55
N ASN A 326 -14.92 34.84 16.76
CA ASN A 326 -15.41 34.49 18.10
C ASN A 326 -14.71 33.24 18.68
N ILE A 327 -13.87 32.54 17.92
CA ILE A 327 -13.20 31.31 18.34
C ILE A 327 -11.74 31.66 18.71
N PRO A 328 -11.31 31.53 19.97
CA PRO A 328 -9.96 31.93 20.40
C PRO A 328 -8.83 31.28 19.60
N LYS A 329 -8.92 29.96 19.35
CA LYS A 329 -7.96 29.21 18.55
C LYS A 329 -7.87 29.74 17.12
N ALA A 330 -9.00 30.09 16.51
CA ALA A 330 -9.02 30.65 15.17
C ALA A 330 -8.37 32.05 15.13
N ARG A 331 -8.58 32.91 16.13
CA ARG A 331 -7.90 34.22 16.19
C ARG A 331 -6.38 34.12 16.23
N LYS A 332 -5.84 33.03 16.79
CA LYS A 332 -4.40 32.76 16.79
C LYS A 332 -3.88 32.33 15.43
N HIS A 333 -4.55 31.35 14.82
CA HIS A 333 -4.00 30.63 13.68
C HIS A 333 -4.52 31.13 12.32
N VAL A 334 -5.63 31.85 12.29
CA VAL A 334 -6.31 32.27 11.06
C VAL A 334 -6.06 33.75 10.78
N LYS A 335 -5.48 34.03 9.62
CA LYS A 335 -5.38 35.38 9.06
C LYS A 335 -6.38 35.52 7.89
N TRP A 336 -7.03 36.67 7.80
CA TRP A 336 -8.03 36.96 6.77
C TRP A 336 -7.48 38.02 5.82
N VAL A 337 -7.28 37.68 4.55
CA VAL A 337 -6.78 38.60 3.51
C VAL A 337 -7.80 38.70 2.38
N ARG A 338 -8.26 39.92 2.14
CA ARG A 338 -9.14 40.27 1.02
C ARG A 338 -8.48 41.32 0.14
N ASP A 339 -8.43 41.05 -1.16
CA ASP A 339 -8.09 42.03 -2.19
C ASP A 339 -9.34 42.52 -2.91
N GLU A 340 -9.25 43.71 -3.50
CA GLU A 340 -10.33 44.28 -4.31
C GLU A 340 -10.37 43.63 -5.70
N GLY A 341 -11.56 43.19 -6.10
CA GLY A 341 -11.76 42.55 -7.39
C GLY A 341 -13.11 41.82 -7.50
N PHE A 342 -13.44 41.44 -8.74
CA PHE A 342 -14.67 40.71 -9.07
C PHE A 342 -14.46 39.67 -10.18
N GLU A 343 -13.24 39.55 -10.69
CA GLU A 343 -12.92 38.74 -11.88
C GLU A 343 -12.85 37.25 -11.53
N LYS A 344 -13.55 36.39 -12.27
CA LYS A 344 -13.43 34.93 -12.08
C LYS A 344 -12.23 34.38 -12.86
N ASN A 345 -11.03 34.70 -12.40
CA ASN A 345 -9.77 34.24 -13.00
C ASN A 345 -8.94 33.47 -11.98
N GLN A 346 -9.00 32.14 -12.04
CA GLN A 346 -8.32 31.24 -11.09
C GLN A 346 -6.80 31.46 -11.06
N ARG A 347 -6.19 31.71 -12.23
CA ARG A 347 -4.75 31.92 -12.36
C ARG A 347 -4.32 33.20 -11.65
N LYS A 348 -5.00 34.32 -11.94
CA LYS A 348 -4.78 35.59 -11.26
C LYS A 348 -4.98 35.45 -9.75
N HIS A 349 -6.03 34.73 -9.35
CA HIS A 349 -6.32 34.48 -7.95
C HIS A 349 -5.15 33.79 -7.23
N LEU A 350 -4.60 32.71 -7.82
CA LEU A 350 -3.45 31.98 -7.29
C LEU A 350 -2.17 32.83 -7.26
N VAL A 351 -1.85 33.54 -8.34
CA VAL A 351 -0.64 34.41 -8.42
C VAL A 351 -0.65 35.42 -7.28
N THR A 352 -1.76 36.15 -7.13
CA THR A 352 -1.84 37.20 -6.11
C THR A 352 -1.77 36.61 -4.70
N ALA A 353 -2.43 35.48 -4.45
CA ALA A 353 -2.37 34.80 -3.15
C ALA A 353 -0.95 34.38 -2.77
N ILE A 354 -0.28 33.65 -3.67
CA ILE A 354 1.07 33.12 -3.44
C ILE A 354 2.05 34.26 -3.24
N ARG A 355 1.99 35.31 -4.06
CA ARG A 355 2.87 36.48 -3.90
C ARG A 355 2.61 37.17 -2.58
N LYS A 356 1.36 37.55 -2.32
CA LYS A 356 1.01 38.35 -1.15
C LYS A 356 1.35 37.63 0.15
N VAL A 357 1.01 36.36 0.26
CA VAL A 357 1.32 35.57 1.47
C VAL A 357 2.79 35.16 1.50
N GLY A 358 3.32 34.65 0.39
CA GLY A 358 4.70 34.17 0.30
C GLY A 358 5.76 35.25 0.49
N THR A 359 5.49 36.52 0.15
CA THR A 359 6.44 37.61 0.42
C THR A 359 6.36 38.13 1.85
N VAL A 360 5.17 38.16 2.44
CA VAL A 360 4.93 38.73 3.78
C VAL A 360 5.29 37.74 4.89
N GLU A 361 4.91 36.47 4.72
CA GLU A 361 5.08 35.46 5.76
C GLU A 361 6.42 34.74 5.60
N ASP A 362 7.20 34.72 6.67
CA ASP A 362 8.44 33.94 6.72
C ASP A 362 8.15 32.50 7.16
N THR A 363 7.96 31.63 6.16
CA THR A 363 7.52 30.25 6.32
C THR A 363 8.45 29.28 5.60
N VAL A 364 8.62 28.07 6.13
CA VAL A 364 9.36 27.00 5.43
C VAL A 364 8.53 26.49 4.26
N TYR A 365 7.29 26.11 4.55
CA TYR A 365 6.34 25.63 3.57
C TYR A 365 5.17 26.59 3.37
N LEU A 366 4.78 26.75 2.11
CA LEU A 366 3.56 27.43 1.70
C LEU A 366 2.64 26.41 1.03
N GLY A 367 1.55 26.05 1.71
CA GLY A 367 0.52 25.16 1.17
C GLY A 367 -0.57 25.94 0.46
N VAL A 368 -1.06 25.47 -0.67
CA VAL A 368 -2.22 26.02 -1.38
C VAL A 368 -3.36 25.02 -1.30
N MET A 369 -4.49 25.45 -0.75
CA MET A 369 -5.66 24.63 -0.48
C MET A 369 -6.91 25.33 -0.99
N GLU A 370 -7.86 24.57 -1.54
CA GLU A 370 -9.19 25.09 -1.83
C GLU A 370 -10.11 24.96 -0.61
N ASP A 371 -11.12 25.83 -0.52
CA ASP A 371 -12.03 25.93 0.63
C ASP A 371 -13.09 24.83 0.73
N ASP A 372 -13.03 23.78 -0.08
CA ASP A 372 -13.90 22.59 -0.06
C ASP A 372 -13.14 21.26 0.10
N PHE A 373 -11.89 21.33 0.59
CA PHE A 373 -11.04 20.17 0.89
C PHE A 373 -10.72 20.05 2.40
N PRO A 374 -11.68 19.68 3.25
CA PRO A 374 -11.40 19.34 4.65
C PRO A 374 -10.46 18.12 4.72
N PHE A 375 -9.66 18.07 5.78
CA PHE A 375 -8.84 16.91 6.10
C PHE A 375 -9.71 15.70 6.42
N CYS A 376 -9.21 14.54 5.99
CA CYS A 376 -9.64 13.23 6.43
C CYS A 376 -9.25 12.99 7.89
N GLN A 377 -9.86 11.96 8.49
CA GLN A 377 -9.37 11.46 9.78
C GLN A 377 -7.88 11.11 9.65
N ASP A 378 -7.08 11.58 10.61
CA ASP A 378 -5.62 11.41 10.67
C ASP A 378 -4.82 12.02 9.49
N GLY A 379 -5.49 12.67 8.53
CA GLY A 379 -4.85 13.22 7.33
C GLY A 379 -3.87 14.36 7.64
N TRP A 380 -4.11 15.10 8.73
CA TRP A 380 -3.18 16.11 9.21
C TRP A 380 -1.87 15.51 9.71
N GLN A 381 -1.94 14.49 10.55
CA GLN A 381 -0.76 13.86 11.12
C GLN A 381 0.07 13.18 10.04
N GLU A 382 -0.57 12.50 9.08
CA GLU A 382 0.12 11.92 7.93
C GLU A 382 0.80 13.01 7.07
N MET A 383 0.18 14.19 6.90
CA MET A 383 0.84 15.31 6.21
C MET A 383 2.12 15.75 6.93
N LEU A 384 2.10 15.86 8.27
CA LEU A 384 3.29 16.18 9.07
C LEU A 384 4.37 15.10 8.96
N ASN A 385 3.96 13.82 9.03
CA ASN A 385 4.86 12.68 8.83
C ASN A 385 5.55 12.73 7.45
N ILE A 386 4.81 13.10 6.40
CA ILE A 386 5.36 13.23 5.05
C ILE A 386 6.33 14.40 4.97
N ILE A 387 5.99 15.57 5.53
CA ILE A 387 6.90 16.73 5.56
C ILE A 387 8.22 16.37 6.27
N TYR A 388 8.12 15.72 7.43
CA TYR A 388 9.30 15.23 8.15
C TYR A 388 10.14 14.29 7.29
N THR A 389 9.49 13.26 6.73
CA THR A 389 10.17 12.24 5.92
C THR A 389 10.79 12.82 4.66
N ALA A 390 10.12 13.78 4.01
CA ALA A 390 10.65 14.50 2.86
C ALA A 390 11.93 15.24 3.24
N ASN A 391 11.93 15.95 4.38
CA ASN A 391 13.11 16.69 4.83
C ASN A 391 14.28 15.77 5.24
N GLN A 392 14.00 14.54 5.70
CA GLN A 392 15.04 13.57 6.06
C GLN A 392 15.61 12.82 4.85
N LYS A 393 14.75 12.34 3.94
CA LYS A 393 15.14 11.46 2.83
C LYS A 393 15.48 12.23 1.55
N VAL A 394 14.87 13.39 1.35
CA VAL A 394 15.06 14.25 0.17
C VAL A 394 15.20 15.70 0.64
N PRO A 395 16.28 16.10 1.34
CA PRO A 395 16.39 17.43 1.95
C PRO A 395 16.14 18.58 0.96
N GLU A 396 16.55 18.40 -0.30
CA GLU A 396 16.40 19.34 -1.41
C GLU A 396 15.04 19.26 -2.13
N HIS A 397 14.03 18.62 -1.54
CA HIS A 397 12.70 18.56 -2.14
C HIS A 397 12.09 19.96 -2.31
N CYS A 398 11.52 20.20 -3.48
CA CYS A 398 10.85 21.46 -3.77
C CYS A 398 9.48 21.60 -3.11
N GLY A 399 8.89 20.48 -2.68
CA GLY A 399 7.58 20.47 -2.04
C GLY A 399 7.04 19.06 -1.82
N VAL A 400 5.86 19.03 -1.24
CA VAL A 400 5.08 17.84 -0.96
C VAL A 400 3.70 18.01 -1.60
N PHE A 401 3.18 16.94 -2.19
CA PHE A 401 1.83 16.91 -2.73
C PHE A 401 0.96 15.91 -1.97
N VAL A 402 -0.03 16.41 -1.23
CA VAL A 402 -0.87 15.62 -0.31
C VAL A 402 -2.36 15.53 -0.68
N GLY A 403 -2.80 16.29 -1.68
CA GLY A 403 -4.20 16.38 -2.09
C GLY A 403 -4.47 15.81 -3.48
N THR A 404 -5.46 16.40 -4.16
CA THR A 404 -5.89 16.04 -5.52
C THR A 404 -6.08 17.28 -6.36
N GLY A 405 -5.75 17.21 -7.65
CA GLY A 405 -5.84 18.37 -8.54
C GLY A 405 -4.94 19.51 -8.04
N GLY A 406 -5.49 20.73 -7.96
CA GLY A 406 -4.79 21.90 -7.45
C GLY A 406 -4.71 22.02 -5.92
N SER A 407 -5.45 21.21 -5.18
CA SER A 407 -5.47 21.23 -3.71
C SER A 407 -4.38 20.35 -3.12
N GLY A 408 -3.82 20.79 -1.99
CA GLY A 408 -2.81 19.99 -1.27
C GLY A 408 -1.40 20.12 -1.84
N LEU A 409 -1.13 21.16 -2.63
CA LEU A 409 0.22 21.48 -3.11
C LEU A 409 0.96 22.29 -2.03
N ILE A 410 2.02 21.70 -1.45
CA ILE A 410 2.79 22.31 -0.37
C ILE A 410 4.21 22.55 -0.85
N PHE A 411 4.54 23.79 -1.16
CA PHE A 411 5.83 24.19 -1.72
C PHE A 411 6.79 24.60 -0.61
N LYS A 412 8.09 24.43 -0.82
CA LYS A 412 9.06 25.30 -0.15
C LYS A 412 8.78 26.74 -0.58
N ARG A 413 8.87 27.70 0.35
CA ARG A 413 8.50 29.10 0.10
C ARG A 413 9.14 29.70 -1.16
N SER A 414 10.43 29.47 -1.37
CA SER A 414 11.16 29.96 -2.57
C SER A 414 10.56 29.40 -3.86
N VAL A 415 10.25 28.11 -3.90
CA VAL A 415 9.64 27.44 -5.06
C VAL A 415 8.24 27.98 -5.32
N ALA A 416 7.44 28.23 -4.27
CA ALA A 416 6.12 28.83 -4.42
C ALA A 416 6.20 30.20 -5.12
N LEU A 417 7.15 31.04 -4.69
CA LEU A 417 7.37 32.36 -5.30
C LEU A 417 7.83 32.23 -6.76
N THR A 418 8.72 31.29 -7.08
CA THR A 418 9.09 30.97 -8.47
C THR A 418 7.89 30.55 -9.31
N ALA A 419 7.05 29.65 -8.77
CA ALA A 419 5.86 29.16 -9.44
C ALA A 419 4.85 30.29 -9.72
N SER A 420 4.81 31.35 -8.89
CA SER A 420 3.98 32.52 -9.16
C SER A 420 4.40 33.29 -10.42
N PHE A 421 5.68 33.29 -10.79
CA PHE A 421 6.16 33.90 -12.04
C PHE A 421 5.75 33.07 -13.26
N ILE A 422 5.79 31.73 -13.15
CA ILE A 422 5.29 30.83 -14.21
C ILE A 422 3.82 31.11 -14.47
N LEU A 423 3.01 31.15 -13.40
CA LEU A 423 1.58 31.42 -13.52
C LEU A 423 1.29 32.81 -14.12
N GLU A 424 2.15 33.81 -13.90
CA GLU A 424 2.00 35.13 -14.52
C GLU A 424 2.34 35.10 -16.02
N GLY A 425 3.41 34.39 -16.42
CA GLY A 425 3.76 34.18 -17.82
C GLY A 425 2.65 33.46 -18.59
N ASP A 426 2.04 32.45 -17.98
CA ASP A 426 0.86 31.78 -18.53
C ASP A 426 -0.33 32.73 -18.67
N LEU A 427 -0.53 33.65 -17.72
CA LEU A 427 -1.62 34.63 -17.77
C LEU A 427 -1.43 35.58 -18.96
N GLN A 428 -0.20 36.01 -19.22
CA GLN A 428 0.14 36.81 -20.39
C GLN A 428 -0.06 36.02 -21.70
N SER A 429 0.31 34.74 -21.71
CA SER A 429 0.12 33.85 -22.86
C SER A 429 -1.37 33.70 -23.21
N VAL A 430 -2.23 33.46 -22.23
CA VAL A 430 -3.68 33.41 -22.42
C VAL A 430 -4.24 34.75 -22.92
N ALA A 431 -3.76 35.87 -22.37
CA ALA A 431 -4.17 37.20 -22.84
C ALA A 431 -3.78 37.48 -24.30
N GLN A 432 -2.75 36.81 -24.81
CA GLN A 432 -2.32 36.85 -26.22
C GLN A 432 -3.07 35.83 -27.11
N GLY A 433 -4.02 35.07 -26.55
CA GLY A 433 -4.75 34.03 -27.26
C GLY A 433 -3.97 32.73 -27.45
N LEU A 434 -2.86 32.53 -26.71
CA LEU A 434 -2.11 31.28 -26.68
C LEU A 434 -2.72 30.32 -25.66
N ASN A 435 -2.53 29.02 -25.90
CA ASN A 435 -2.94 27.98 -24.95
C ASN A 435 -1.94 27.92 -23.79
N ALA A 436 -2.44 28.03 -22.56
CA ALA A 436 -1.68 27.72 -21.36
C ALA A 436 -2.31 26.51 -20.64
N PRO A 437 -1.51 25.64 -19.99
CA PRO A 437 -2.03 24.54 -19.19
C PRO A 437 -2.89 25.09 -18.03
N PRO A 438 -3.79 24.32 -17.41
CA PRO A 438 -4.48 24.75 -16.18
C PRO A 438 -3.49 25.18 -15.06
N PRO A 439 -3.87 26.11 -14.16
CA PRO A 439 -2.94 26.64 -13.15
C PRO A 439 -2.36 25.56 -12.23
N ASP A 440 -3.17 24.60 -11.81
CA ASP A 440 -2.75 23.46 -10.99
C ASP A 440 -1.73 22.57 -11.71
N ILE A 441 -1.94 22.30 -13.00
CA ILE A 441 -0.97 21.57 -13.83
C ILE A 441 0.34 22.36 -13.97
N SER A 442 0.26 23.68 -14.12
CA SER A 442 1.44 24.54 -14.21
C SER A 442 2.29 24.45 -12.93
N LEU A 443 1.61 24.47 -11.77
CA LEU A 443 2.21 24.32 -10.46
C LEU A 443 2.80 22.90 -10.24
N GLN A 444 2.10 21.85 -10.67
CA GLN A 444 2.59 20.47 -10.61
C GLN A 444 3.81 20.26 -11.49
N ASN A 445 3.81 20.79 -12.73
CA ASN A 445 4.95 20.74 -13.64
C ASN A 445 6.18 21.43 -13.05
N CYS A 446 5.99 22.53 -12.31
CA CYS A 446 7.09 23.15 -11.57
C CYS A 446 7.64 22.20 -10.48
N LEU A 447 6.79 21.55 -9.67
CA LEU A 447 7.26 20.59 -8.66
C LEU A 447 7.95 19.35 -9.26
N LEU A 448 7.50 18.91 -10.44
CA LEU A 448 8.11 17.81 -11.20
C LEU A 448 9.44 18.22 -11.85
N GLY A 449 9.73 19.52 -11.93
CA GLY A 449 10.91 20.06 -12.60
C GLY A 449 10.83 20.09 -14.12
N ASP A 450 9.62 19.99 -14.67
CA ASP A 450 9.37 20.04 -16.11
C ASP A 450 9.43 21.46 -16.68
N HIS A 451 9.39 22.48 -15.83
CA HIS A 451 9.54 23.88 -16.22
C HIS A 451 10.98 24.36 -16.01
N GLU A 452 11.51 25.20 -16.93
CA GLU A 452 12.88 25.73 -16.89
C GLU A 452 13.26 26.40 -15.55
N TYR A 453 12.38 27.25 -14.99
CA TYR A 453 12.59 27.90 -13.70
C TYR A 453 12.57 26.96 -12.49
N CYS A 454 12.09 25.72 -12.66
CA CYS A 454 11.97 24.74 -11.58
C CYS A 454 12.77 23.46 -11.87
N SER A 455 13.73 23.48 -12.80
CA SER A 455 14.49 22.29 -13.19
C SER A 455 15.26 21.64 -12.02
N SER A 456 15.58 22.41 -10.98
CA SER A 456 16.17 21.90 -9.73
C SER A 456 15.25 20.96 -8.96
N CYS A 457 13.94 21.00 -9.23
CA CYS A 457 12.93 20.17 -8.58
C CYS A 457 12.83 18.76 -9.18
N ALA A 458 13.47 18.51 -10.32
CA ALA A 458 13.39 17.24 -11.04
C ALA A 458 13.77 16.04 -10.16
N GLY A 459 12.83 15.10 -10.00
CA GLY A 459 13.01 13.90 -9.17
C GLY A 459 13.03 14.16 -7.66
N THR A 460 12.63 15.35 -7.20
CA THR A 460 12.64 15.71 -5.78
C THR A 460 11.24 15.80 -5.15
N MET A 461 10.18 15.80 -5.96
CA MET A 461 8.80 15.88 -5.46
C MET A 461 8.46 14.68 -4.58
N VAL A 462 7.89 14.95 -3.41
CA VAL A 462 7.37 13.91 -2.51
C VAL A 462 5.84 13.92 -2.57
N THR A 463 5.23 12.76 -2.80
CA THR A 463 3.77 12.63 -2.85
C THR A 463 3.25 11.79 -1.70
N SER A 464 2.09 12.14 -1.16
CA SER A 464 1.37 11.24 -0.26
C SER A 464 0.96 9.96 -1.00
N ARG A 465 0.97 8.85 -0.26
CA ARG A 465 0.44 7.57 -0.75
C ARG A 465 -1.10 7.57 -0.78
N THR A 466 -1.70 8.42 0.06
CA THR A 466 -3.13 8.50 0.32
C THR A 466 -3.66 9.91 0.09
N LEU A 467 -4.94 10.02 -0.21
CA LEU A 467 -5.68 11.27 -0.21
C LEU A 467 -5.95 11.69 1.23
N LEU A 468 -5.29 12.77 1.65
CA LEU A 468 -5.41 13.28 3.01
C LEU A 468 -6.61 14.24 3.18
N GLN A 469 -7.25 14.59 2.07
CA GLN A 469 -8.37 15.52 2.02
C GLN A 469 -9.50 14.92 1.18
N LYS A 470 -10.75 15.19 1.57
CA LYS A 470 -11.93 14.83 0.77
C LYS A 470 -12.52 16.05 0.10
N HIS A 471 -13.10 15.87 -1.07
CA HIS A 471 -13.77 16.96 -1.79
C HIS A 471 -15.25 17.07 -1.41
N LEU A 472 -15.68 18.25 -0.94
CA LEU A 472 -17.09 18.58 -0.66
C LEU A 472 -17.82 19.18 -1.87
N GLY A 473 -17.12 19.93 -2.73
CA GLY A 473 -17.66 20.73 -3.82
C GLY A 473 -18.05 19.97 -5.09
N TYR A 474 -18.42 18.68 -4.97
CA TYR A 474 -18.66 17.80 -6.12
C TYR A 474 -19.69 18.35 -7.11
N ASN A 475 -20.72 19.07 -6.63
CA ASN A 475 -21.80 19.64 -7.44
C ASN A 475 -21.69 21.15 -7.68
N SER A 476 -20.59 21.77 -7.26
CA SER A 476 -20.46 23.23 -7.17
C SER A 476 -19.08 23.73 -7.62
N SER A 477 -18.43 22.97 -8.51
CA SER A 477 -17.16 23.33 -9.13
C SER A 477 -17.23 24.71 -9.80
N THR A 478 -16.17 25.50 -9.60
CA THR A 478 -16.00 26.82 -10.21
C THR A 478 -15.74 26.75 -11.72
N SER A 479 -15.34 25.59 -12.25
CA SER A 479 -15.04 25.36 -13.68
C SER A 479 -16.21 24.81 -14.50
N GLY A 480 -17.39 24.60 -13.89
CA GLY A 480 -18.61 24.16 -14.58
C GLY A 480 -18.74 22.65 -14.82
N GLY A 481 -17.72 21.86 -14.51
CA GLY A 481 -17.78 20.40 -14.49
C GLY A 481 -18.21 19.87 -13.11
N GLY A 482 -19.21 18.98 -13.06
CA GLY A 482 -19.56 18.28 -11.84
C GLY A 482 -18.72 17.02 -11.65
N TYR A 483 -18.33 16.74 -10.41
CA TYR A 483 -17.77 15.46 -9.99
C TYR A 483 -18.87 14.62 -9.32
N ASP A 484 -18.73 13.30 -9.35
CA ASP A 484 -19.61 12.44 -8.56
C ASP A 484 -19.31 12.62 -7.07
N LYS A 485 -20.34 12.52 -6.22
CA LYS A 485 -20.19 12.62 -4.74
C LYS A 485 -19.16 11.65 -4.16
N ASN A 486 -18.89 10.55 -4.86
CA ASN A 486 -17.96 9.51 -4.42
C ASN A 486 -16.54 9.69 -4.98
N GLN A 487 -16.29 10.70 -5.83
CA GLN A 487 -14.96 11.03 -6.32
C GLN A 487 -14.18 11.83 -5.28
N PHE A 488 -12.85 11.61 -5.25
CA PHE A 488 -11.91 12.32 -4.37
C PHE A 488 -12.30 12.28 -2.88
N GLN A 489 -12.78 11.12 -2.43
CA GLN A 489 -13.03 10.86 -1.02
C GLN A 489 -11.75 10.36 -0.33
N CYS A 490 -11.72 10.47 1.00
CA CYS A 490 -10.63 9.95 1.83
C CYS A 490 -10.31 8.49 1.47
N GLY A 491 -9.02 8.17 1.38
CA GLY A 491 -8.57 6.84 0.99
C GLY A 491 -7.31 6.93 0.16
N TRP A 492 -7.03 5.94 -0.67
CA TRP A 492 -5.81 5.96 -1.48
C TRP A 492 -5.92 6.71 -2.79
N ARG A 493 -4.75 7.17 -3.23
CA ARG A 493 -4.55 7.88 -4.48
C ARG A 493 -4.16 6.90 -5.58
N HIS A 494 -4.64 7.11 -6.80
CA HIS A 494 -4.02 6.47 -7.96
C HIS A 494 -2.58 7.01 -8.11
N PRO A 495 -1.57 6.15 -8.27
CA PRO A 495 -0.20 6.60 -8.50
C PRO A 495 -0.15 7.49 -9.76
N PHE A 496 0.65 8.55 -9.70
CA PHE A 496 0.88 9.52 -10.78
C PHE A 496 1.88 8.97 -11.78
#